data_AF-A0A158Q4G2-F1
#
_entry.id   AF-A0A158Q4G2-F1
#
_cell.length_a   1.000
_cell.length_b   1.000
_cell.length_c   1.000
_cell.angle_alpha   90.00
_cell.angle_beta   90.00
_cell.angle_gamma   90.00
#
_symmetry.space_group_name_H-M   'P 1'
#
loop_
_entity.id
_entity.type
_entity.pdbx_description
1 polymer ?
#
loop_
_entity_poly.entity_id
_entity_poly.type
_entity_poly.pdbx_seq_one_letter_code
_entity_poly.pdbx_strand_id
1 'polypeptide(L)'
;MEEEIHGGFYEIGAYRHNVRRYKEGIEQLNDIQSMLKERADIESSYAKSLQTFHAKWSNYVSHLPHSTIKNVWTELLEEGSEVSKLHANVKDRISDELLKTISLYLKENHHPTAFRAPKEIREIEDDFEKAQRPWRKHYEKAEKAKKAFHLASKAERSAEIQAKNASGDSSISTDNENKFRERYQKCQGELAKSEKAYRVAINDLISLKANYISHMEDVYENCQQKELKRLKFVFEMLCGFQKVVVDVATATK
;
A
#
# COMPACT_ATOMS: atom_id res chain seq x y z
N MET A 1 -5.63 -1.30 14.30
CA MET A 1 -6.89 -1.38 13.54
C MET A 1 -6.61 -0.67 12.23
N GLU A 2 -6.30 -1.42 11.17
CA GLU A 2 -6.22 -0.81 9.84
C GLU A 2 -7.63 -0.38 9.47
N GLU A 3 -7.83 0.91 9.22
CA GLU A 3 -9.11 1.40 8.70
C GLU A 3 -9.38 0.69 7.38
N GLU A 4 -10.45 -0.11 7.32
CA GLU A 4 -10.91 -0.67 6.05
C GLU A 4 -11.21 0.49 5.10
N ILE A 5 -10.44 0.54 4.01
CA ILE A 5 -10.59 1.57 2.98
C ILE A 5 -11.77 1.15 2.12
N HIS A 6 -12.91 1.76 2.34
CA HIS A 6 -14.11 1.57 1.53
C HIS A 6 -14.20 2.63 0.42
N GLY A 7 -14.77 2.25 -0.72
CA GLY A 7 -15.09 3.18 -1.80
C GLY A 7 -14.23 3.05 -3.06
N GLY A 8 -14.71 3.60 -4.17
CA GLY A 8 -13.92 3.74 -5.39
C GLY A 8 -12.77 4.75 -5.22
N PHE A 9 -11.71 4.66 -6.03
CA PHE A 9 -10.51 5.52 -5.93
C PHE A 9 -10.80 7.03 -5.80
N TYR A 10 -11.84 7.52 -6.48
CA TYR A 10 -12.24 8.92 -6.46
C TYR A 10 -13.04 9.34 -5.22
N GLU A 11 -13.37 8.42 -4.32
CA GLU A 11 -14.00 8.75 -3.04
C GLU A 11 -12.98 9.38 -2.07
N ILE A 12 -13.50 10.19 -1.15
CA ILE A 12 -12.67 10.93 -0.22
C ILE A 12 -11.91 9.94 0.69
N GLY A 13 -10.57 9.99 0.65
CA GLY A 13 -9.70 9.09 1.40
C GLY A 13 -9.42 7.72 0.77
N ALA A 14 -10.11 7.32 -0.31
CA ALA A 14 -9.91 6.00 -0.92
C ALA A 14 -8.53 5.83 -1.59
N TYR A 15 -7.85 6.93 -1.91
CA TYR A 15 -6.48 6.94 -2.43
C TYR A 15 -5.47 6.28 -1.47
N ARG A 16 -5.78 6.16 -0.17
CA ARG A 16 -4.92 5.53 0.84
C ARG A 16 -4.55 4.09 0.48
N HIS A 17 -5.30 3.42 -0.39
CA HIS A 17 -4.90 2.12 -0.94
C HIS A 17 -3.55 2.20 -1.67
N ASN A 18 -3.28 3.27 -2.41
CA ASN A 18 -2.00 3.49 -3.09
C ASN A 18 -0.86 3.78 -2.12
N VAL A 19 -1.13 4.58 -1.07
CA VAL A 19 -0.18 4.86 0.01
C VAL A 19 0.22 3.55 0.71
N ARG A 20 -0.78 2.71 1.03
CA ARG A 20 -0.57 1.40 1.65
C ARG A 20 0.22 0.46 0.73
N ARG A 21 -0.12 0.35 -0.55
CA ARG A 21 0.62 -0.47 -1.52
C ARG A 21 2.09 -0.11 -1.57
N TYR A 22 2.43 1.19 -1.55
CA TYR A 22 3.82 1.64 -1.53
C TYR A 22 4.54 1.22 -0.24
N LYS A 23 3.88 1.37 0.93
CA LYS A 23 4.40 0.92 2.22
C LYS A 23 4.65 -0.60 2.24
N GLU A 24 3.64 -1.39 1.89
CA GLU A 24 3.73 -2.86 1.82
C GLU A 24 4.85 -3.30 0.85
N GLY A 25 5.02 -2.58 -0.26
CA GLY A 25 6.10 -2.85 -1.21
C GLY A 25 7.51 -2.69 -0.64
N ILE A 26 7.71 -1.81 0.33
CA ILE A 26 8.97 -1.64 1.06
C ILE A 26 9.15 -2.77 2.09
N GLU A 27 8.08 -3.13 2.80
CA GLU A 27 8.10 -4.24 3.77
C GLU A 27 8.45 -5.56 3.07
N GLN A 28 7.90 -5.81 1.88
CA GLN A 28 8.25 -6.97 1.05
C GLN A 28 9.76 -7.07 0.74
N LEU A 29 10.46 -5.94 0.56
CA LEU A 29 11.91 -5.97 0.34
C LEU A 29 12.66 -6.41 1.59
N ASN A 30 12.20 -6.04 2.79
CA ASN A 30 12.76 -6.55 4.05
C ASN A 30 12.52 -8.05 4.22
N ASP A 31 11.34 -8.53 3.81
CA ASP A 31 11.03 -9.96 3.82
C ASP A 31 11.93 -10.74 2.86
N ILE A 32 12.15 -10.21 1.65
CA ILE A 32 13.10 -10.79 0.68
C ILE A 32 14.52 -10.82 1.26
N GLN A 33 14.98 -9.74 1.92
CA GLN A 33 16.28 -9.76 2.58
C GLN A 33 16.37 -10.82 3.68
N SER A 34 15.30 -11.02 4.44
CA SER A 34 15.25 -12.04 5.50
C SER A 34 15.35 -13.44 4.91
N MET A 35 14.55 -13.74 3.88
CA MET A 35 14.60 -15.00 3.13
C MET A 35 16.00 -15.27 2.54
N LEU A 36 16.65 -14.25 1.95
CA LEU A 36 17.98 -14.39 1.38
C LEU A 36 19.06 -14.63 2.46
N LYS A 37 18.95 -13.99 3.63
CA LYS A 37 19.84 -14.24 4.78
C LYS A 37 19.71 -15.67 5.29
N GLU A 38 18.48 -16.14 5.49
CA GLU A 38 18.22 -17.52 5.91
C GLU A 38 18.84 -18.52 4.92
N ARG A 39 18.69 -18.27 3.62
CA ARG A 39 19.34 -19.10 2.60
C ARG A 39 20.86 -19.05 2.70
N ALA A 40 21.46 -17.86 2.80
CA ALA A 40 22.90 -17.70 2.93
C ALA A 40 23.46 -18.43 4.17
N ASP A 41 22.73 -18.46 5.28
CA ASP A 41 23.11 -19.17 6.50
C ASP A 41 23.11 -20.69 6.30
N ILE A 42 22.14 -21.24 5.56
CA ILE A 42 22.11 -22.66 5.17
C ILE A 42 23.36 -23.02 4.36
N GLU A 43 23.68 -22.22 3.34
CA GLU A 43 24.86 -22.41 2.50
C GLU A 43 26.17 -22.34 3.32
N SER A 44 26.27 -21.38 4.25
CA SER A 44 27.41 -21.26 5.16
C SER A 44 27.57 -22.47 6.06
N SER A 45 26.47 -22.97 6.62
CA SER A 45 26.46 -24.13 7.53
C SER A 45 26.94 -25.40 6.82
N TYR A 46 26.46 -25.64 5.59
CA TYR A 46 26.86 -26.80 4.81
C TYR A 46 28.34 -26.74 4.42
N ALA A 47 28.82 -25.59 3.92
CA ALA A 47 30.23 -25.38 3.59
C ALA A 47 31.16 -25.62 4.80
N LYS A 48 30.81 -25.10 5.99
CA LYS A 48 31.57 -25.32 7.24
C LYS A 48 31.56 -26.78 7.69
N SER A 49 30.44 -27.47 7.51
CA SER A 49 30.33 -28.89 7.85
C SER A 49 31.26 -29.75 6.98
N LEU A 50 31.30 -29.47 5.67
CA LEU A 50 32.23 -30.11 4.74
C LEU A 50 33.70 -29.81 5.08
N GLN A 51 34.04 -28.57 5.42
CA GLN A 51 35.40 -28.21 5.86
C GLN A 51 35.83 -28.97 7.12
N THR A 52 34.92 -29.08 8.09
CA THR A 52 35.17 -29.81 9.34
C THR A 52 35.36 -31.31 9.08
N PHE A 53 34.53 -31.89 8.20
CA PHE A 53 34.64 -33.28 7.76
C PHE A 53 35.97 -33.53 7.05
N HIS A 54 36.32 -32.68 6.08
CA HIS A 54 37.57 -32.75 5.32
C HIS A 54 38.78 -32.66 6.26
N ALA A 55 38.85 -31.64 7.13
CA ALA A 55 39.98 -31.45 8.04
C ALA A 55 40.20 -32.66 8.98
N LYS A 56 39.11 -33.22 9.53
CA LYS A 56 39.16 -34.40 10.41
C LYS A 56 39.75 -35.61 9.69
N TRP A 57 39.23 -35.94 8.52
CA TRP A 57 39.61 -37.16 7.81
C TRP A 57 40.92 -37.02 7.06
N SER A 58 41.25 -35.85 6.52
CA SER A 58 42.56 -35.58 5.91
C SER A 58 43.68 -35.71 6.94
N ASN A 59 43.46 -35.26 8.18
CA ASN A 59 44.39 -35.51 9.28
C ASN A 59 44.50 -37.01 9.62
N TYR A 60 43.42 -37.77 9.60
CA TYR A 60 43.52 -39.22 9.82
C TYR A 60 44.31 -39.91 8.69
N VAL A 61 43.97 -39.61 7.43
CA VAL A 61 44.56 -40.20 6.24
C VAL A 61 46.04 -39.84 6.08
N SER A 62 46.45 -38.64 6.51
CA SER A 62 47.86 -38.22 6.45
C SER A 62 48.79 -39.14 7.24
N HIS A 63 48.30 -39.73 8.34
CA HIS A 63 49.03 -40.67 9.20
C HIS A 63 49.03 -42.13 8.70
N LEU A 64 48.27 -42.45 7.64
CA LEU A 64 48.29 -43.79 7.06
C LEU A 64 49.61 -44.05 6.28
N PRO A 65 50.10 -45.30 6.23
CA PRO A 65 51.20 -45.68 5.34
C PRO A 65 50.90 -45.37 3.87
N HIS A 66 51.93 -45.06 3.10
CA HIS A 66 51.79 -44.85 1.65
C HIS A 66 51.21 -46.11 0.98
N SER A 67 50.07 -45.94 0.31
CA SER A 67 49.34 -47.02 -0.35
C SER A 67 48.37 -46.44 -1.39
N THR A 68 47.91 -47.25 -2.33
CA THR A 68 46.86 -46.86 -3.28
C THR A 68 45.57 -46.46 -2.56
N ILE A 69 45.27 -47.10 -1.42
CA ILE A 69 44.11 -46.74 -0.58
C ILE A 69 44.26 -45.32 -0.03
N LYS A 70 45.44 -44.95 0.48
CA LYS A 70 45.71 -43.58 0.96
C LYS A 70 45.48 -42.56 -0.14
N ASN A 71 45.92 -42.85 -1.36
CA ASN A 71 45.77 -41.94 -2.50
C ASN A 71 44.29 -41.75 -2.86
N VAL A 72 43.56 -42.85 -3.08
CA VAL A 72 42.11 -42.80 -3.42
C VAL A 72 41.31 -42.13 -2.31
N TRP A 73 41.62 -42.41 -1.04
CA TRP A 73 40.93 -41.77 0.08
C TRP A 73 41.21 -40.26 0.12
N THR A 74 42.44 -39.84 -0.14
CA THR A 74 42.77 -38.40 -0.23
C THR A 74 42.00 -37.74 -1.37
N GLU A 75 41.93 -38.36 -2.55
CA GLU A 75 41.16 -37.86 -3.70
C GLU A 75 39.66 -37.76 -3.39
N LEU A 76 39.08 -38.75 -2.71
CA LEU A 76 37.68 -38.72 -2.26
C LEU A 76 37.39 -37.57 -1.29
N LEU A 77 38.36 -37.19 -0.46
CA LEU A 77 38.19 -36.08 0.48
C LEU A 77 38.23 -34.72 -0.23
N GLU A 78 38.99 -34.59 -1.32
CA GLU A 78 39.08 -33.32 -2.07
C GLU A 78 37.74 -32.93 -2.71
N GLU A 79 36.90 -33.90 -3.11
CA GLU A 79 35.54 -33.61 -3.59
C GLU A 79 34.75 -32.76 -2.59
N GLY A 80 34.75 -33.14 -1.31
CA GLY A 80 34.04 -32.40 -0.26
C GLY A 80 34.64 -31.00 -0.01
N SER A 81 35.95 -30.84 -0.22
CA SER A 81 36.64 -29.54 -0.19
C SER A 81 36.17 -28.64 -1.34
N GLU A 82 36.06 -29.17 -2.56
CA GLU A 82 35.56 -28.43 -3.72
C GLU A 82 34.08 -28.05 -3.59
N VAL A 83 33.23 -28.99 -3.13
CA VAL A 83 31.82 -28.71 -2.86
C VAL A 83 31.68 -27.63 -1.77
N SER A 84 32.51 -27.67 -0.73
CA SER A 84 32.52 -26.62 0.29
C SER A 84 32.81 -25.23 -0.31
N LYS A 85 33.82 -25.13 -1.18
CA LYS A 85 34.18 -23.87 -1.87
C LYS A 85 33.01 -23.36 -2.72
N LEU A 86 32.33 -24.26 -3.44
CA LEU A 86 31.14 -23.92 -4.23
C LEU A 86 30.04 -23.31 -3.35
N HIS A 87 29.67 -23.98 -2.25
CA HIS A 87 28.63 -23.49 -1.35
C HIS A 87 29.04 -22.19 -0.61
N ALA A 88 30.32 -22.03 -0.26
CA ALA A 88 30.84 -20.78 0.29
C ALA A 88 30.70 -19.63 -0.72
N ASN A 89 31.02 -19.86 -2.00
CA ASN A 89 30.86 -18.86 -3.06
C ASN A 89 29.39 -18.44 -3.21
N VAL A 90 28.46 -19.36 -3.11
CA VAL A 90 27.01 -19.09 -3.23
C VAL A 90 26.52 -18.19 -2.12
N LYS A 91 26.91 -18.52 -0.87
CA LYS A 91 26.65 -17.65 0.28
C LYS A 91 27.19 -16.24 0.05
N ASP A 92 28.40 -16.12 -0.49
CA ASP A 92 29.03 -14.82 -0.76
C ASP A 92 28.29 -14.07 -1.86
N ARG A 93 27.87 -14.73 -2.94
CA ARG A 93 27.05 -14.11 -4.00
C ARG A 93 25.70 -13.63 -3.48
N ILE A 94 25.00 -14.44 -2.68
CA ILE A 94 23.75 -14.00 -2.03
C ILE A 94 24.00 -12.76 -1.15
N SER A 95 25.08 -12.77 -0.37
CA SER A 95 25.40 -11.70 0.56
C SER A 95 25.84 -10.41 -0.14
N ASP A 96 26.71 -10.53 -1.12
CA ASP A 96 27.44 -9.41 -1.70
C ASP A 96 26.77 -8.86 -2.95
N GLU A 97 26.14 -9.72 -3.77
CA GLU A 97 25.45 -9.29 -5.00
C GLU A 97 23.99 -8.91 -4.70
N LEU A 98 23.28 -9.67 -3.86
CA LEU A 98 21.84 -9.49 -3.67
C LEU A 98 21.52 -8.67 -2.42
N LEU A 99 21.97 -9.12 -1.24
CA LEU A 99 21.63 -8.45 0.03
C LEU A 99 22.17 -7.01 0.11
N LYS A 100 23.40 -6.77 -0.34
CA LYS A 100 23.97 -5.41 -0.43
C LYS A 100 23.22 -4.55 -1.43
N THR A 101 22.84 -5.08 -2.58
CA THR A 101 22.10 -4.33 -3.61
C THR A 101 20.71 -3.95 -3.14
N ILE A 102 19.97 -4.85 -2.48
CA ILE A 102 18.68 -4.52 -1.86
C ILE A 102 18.86 -3.47 -0.75
N SER A 103 19.90 -3.60 0.08
CA SER A 103 20.18 -2.62 1.13
C SER A 103 20.47 -1.23 0.56
N LEU A 104 21.22 -1.15 -0.53
CA LEU A 104 21.52 0.10 -1.22
C LEU A 104 20.25 0.70 -1.84
N TYR A 105 19.45 -0.12 -2.54
CA TYR A 105 18.17 0.32 -3.10
C TYR A 105 17.25 0.91 -2.03
N LEU A 106 17.09 0.22 -0.90
CA LEU A 106 16.29 0.72 0.22
C LEU A 106 16.85 2.04 0.75
N LYS A 107 18.17 2.13 0.97
CA LYS A 107 18.80 3.37 1.46
C LYS A 107 18.59 4.57 0.53
N GLU A 108 18.63 4.36 -0.79
CA GLU A 108 18.52 5.44 -1.78
C GLU A 108 17.07 5.85 -2.08
N ASN A 109 16.12 4.92 -1.94
CA ASN A 109 14.73 5.12 -2.34
C ASN A 109 13.78 5.23 -1.15
N HIS A 110 14.24 4.92 0.06
CA HIS A 110 13.43 4.92 1.26
C HIS A 110 14.17 5.57 2.42
N HIS A 111 13.65 6.68 2.91
CA HIS A 111 14.28 7.46 3.96
C HIS A 111 13.47 7.34 5.27
N PRO A 112 13.76 6.32 6.09
CA PRO A 112 13.06 6.14 7.36
C PRO A 112 13.36 7.31 8.31
N THR A 113 12.36 7.66 9.11
CA THR A 113 12.49 8.69 10.14
C THR A 113 12.07 8.12 11.49
N ALA A 114 12.82 8.41 12.56
CA ALA A 114 12.62 7.77 13.87
C ALA A 114 11.22 7.96 14.48
N PHE A 115 10.50 9.03 14.11
CA PHE A 115 9.24 9.41 14.75
C PHE A 115 8.07 9.59 13.77
N ARG A 116 8.30 9.38 12.47
CA ARG A 116 7.29 9.62 11.44
C ARG A 116 7.35 8.53 10.38
N ALA A 117 6.28 8.44 9.60
CA ALA A 117 6.31 7.66 8.38
C ALA A 117 7.48 8.12 7.48
N PRO A 118 8.12 7.17 6.77
CA PRO A 118 9.18 7.47 5.82
C PRO A 118 8.80 8.57 4.84
N LYS A 119 9.81 9.34 4.41
CA LYS A 119 9.62 10.57 3.61
C LYS A 119 8.73 10.33 2.38
N GLU A 120 8.98 9.27 1.64
CA GLU A 120 8.30 8.97 0.37
C GLU A 120 6.83 8.63 0.58
N ILE A 121 6.49 7.94 1.67
CA ILE A 121 5.11 7.62 2.03
C ILE A 121 4.34 8.91 2.34
N ARG A 122 4.96 9.82 3.09
CA ARG A 122 4.36 11.12 3.43
C ARG A 122 4.18 12.00 2.20
N GLU A 123 5.15 12.03 1.29
CA GLU A 123 5.04 12.79 0.04
C GLU A 123 3.85 12.32 -0.81
N ILE A 124 3.67 11.00 -0.95
CA ILE A 124 2.51 10.45 -1.67
C ILE A 124 1.19 10.84 -0.98
N GLU A 125 1.11 10.72 0.35
CA GLU A 125 -0.09 11.10 1.11
C GLU A 125 -0.39 12.60 0.99
N ASP A 126 0.63 13.46 1.13
CA ASP A 126 0.51 14.92 1.02
C ASP A 126 0.05 15.34 -0.38
N ASP A 127 0.53 14.68 -1.43
CA ASP A 127 0.17 14.99 -2.81
C ASP A 127 -1.28 14.62 -3.13
N PHE A 128 -1.75 13.45 -2.67
CA PHE A 128 -3.17 13.09 -2.76
C PHE A 128 -4.05 14.03 -1.93
N GLU A 129 -3.64 14.36 -0.72
CA GLU A 129 -4.35 15.32 0.14
C GLU A 129 -4.48 16.69 -0.51
N LYS A 130 -3.42 17.19 -1.17
CA LYS A 130 -3.47 18.44 -1.93
C LYS A 130 -4.42 18.34 -3.13
N ALA A 131 -4.34 17.27 -3.91
CA ALA A 131 -5.21 17.04 -5.08
C ALA A 131 -6.69 16.95 -4.69
N GLN A 132 -7.00 16.30 -3.57
CA GLN A 132 -8.37 16.05 -3.13
C GLN A 132 -8.98 17.19 -2.28
N ARG A 133 -8.16 18.08 -1.68
CA ARG A 133 -8.64 19.13 -0.76
C ARG A 133 -9.74 20.03 -1.33
N PRO A 134 -9.66 20.56 -2.57
CA PRO A 134 -10.73 21.39 -3.14
C PRO A 134 -12.03 20.60 -3.29
N TRP A 135 -11.94 19.36 -3.78
CA TRP A 135 -13.09 18.47 -3.93
C TRP A 135 -13.76 18.18 -2.58
N ARG A 136 -12.98 17.78 -1.57
CA ARG A 136 -13.48 17.50 -0.21
C ARG A 136 -14.25 18.68 0.37
N LYS A 137 -13.68 19.89 0.29
CA LYS A 137 -14.33 21.11 0.80
C LYS A 137 -15.70 21.37 0.14
N HIS A 138 -15.80 21.20 -1.18
CA HIS A 138 -17.05 21.42 -1.90
C HIS A 138 -18.05 20.27 -1.70
N TYR A 139 -17.55 19.05 -1.55
CA TYR A 139 -18.36 17.88 -1.25
C TYR A 139 -19.04 18.02 0.13
N GLU A 140 -18.29 18.44 1.15
CA GLU A 140 -18.85 18.71 2.48
C GLU A 140 -19.92 19.82 2.45
N LYS A 141 -19.73 20.86 1.61
CA LYS A 141 -20.72 21.93 1.39
C LYS A 141 -21.99 21.37 0.73
N ALA A 142 -21.85 20.53 -0.28
CA ALA A 142 -22.96 19.87 -0.96
C ALA A 142 -23.74 18.94 -0.03
N GLU A 143 -23.05 18.13 0.79
CA GLU A 143 -23.68 17.26 1.78
C GLU A 143 -24.43 18.06 2.87
N LYS A 144 -23.88 19.19 3.33
CA LYS A 144 -24.60 20.11 4.24
C LYS A 144 -25.86 20.70 3.58
N ALA A 145 -25.76 21.16 2.34
CA ALA A 145 -26.89 21.74 1.61
C ALA A 145 -27.99 20.71 1.31
N LYS A 146 -27.60 19.48 0.94
CA LYS A 146 -28.51 18.33 0.77
C LYS A 146 -29.28 18.01 2.05
N LYS A 147 -28.59 17.93 3.19
CA LYS A 147 -29.23 17.71 4.50
C LYS A 147 -30.23 18.82 4.82
N ALA A 148 -29.87 20.09 4.59
CA ALA A 148 -30.78 21.22 4.80
C ALA A 148 -32.02 21.15 3.88
N PHE A 149 -31.84 20.80 2.61
CA PHE A 149 -32.94 20.62 1.65
C PHE A 149 -33.89 19.50 2.07
N HIS A 150 -33.38 18.33 2.48
CA HIS A 150 -34.22 17.22 2.96
C HIS A 150 -35.00 17.59 4.24
N LEU A 151 -34.38 18.32 5.17
CA LEU A 151 -35.06 18.80 6.38
C LEU A 151 -36.17 19.80 6.04
N ALA A 152 -35.91 20.75 5.14
CA ALA A 152 -36.92 21.71 4.69
C ALA A 152 -38.08 21.03 3.96
N SER A 153 -37.79 20.03 3.13
CA SER A 153 -38.82 19.23 2.44
C SER A 153 -39.69 18.45 3.42
N LYS A 154 -39.11 17.84 4.44
CA LYS A 154 -39.88 17.17 5.51
C LYS A 154 -40.74 18.17 6.30
N ALA A 155 -40.22 19.35 6.60
CA ALA A 155 -40.94 20.39 7.34
C ALA A 155 -42.11 20.97 6.52
N GLU A 156 -41.89 21.25 5.24
CA GLU A 156 -42.90 21.74 4.30
C GLU A 156 -44.03 20.72 4.16
N ARG A 157 -43.71 19.44 3.96
CA ARG A 157 -44.72 18.38 3.89
C ARG A 157 -45.54 18.27 5.17
N SER A 158 -44.92 18.41 6.34
CA SER A 158 -45.64 18.41 7.61
C SER A 158 -46.56 19.63 7.77
N ALA A 159 -46.12 20.80 7.32
CA ALA A 159 -46.91 22.03 7.41
C ALA A 159 -48.09 22.01 6.41
N GLU A 160 -47.88 21.44 5.21
CA GLU A 160 -48.93 21.23 4.20
C GLU A 160 -50.08 20.38 4.76
N ILE A 161 -49.76 19.26 5.40
CA ILE A 161 -50.74 18.35 6.01
C ILE A 161 -51.51 19.08 7.12
N GLN A 162 -50.84 19.85 7.97
CA GLN A 162 -51.48 20.62 9.04
C GLN A 162 -52.43 21.71 8.49
N ALA A 163 -52.00 22.44 7.45
CA ALA A 163 -52.83 23.46 6.82
C ALA A 163 -54.07 22.85 6.14
N LYS A 164 -53.92 21.71 5.44
CA LYS A 164 -55.03 20.98 4.83
C LYS A 164 -56.03 20.48 5.87
N ASN A 165 -55.54 19.85 6.94
CA ASN A 165 -56.40 19.37 8.02
C ASN A 165 -57.15 20.53 8.70
N ALA A 166 -56.46 21.67 8.93
CA ALA A 166 -57.09 22.85 9.52
C ALA A 166 -58.19 23.46 8.65
N SER A 167 -58.00 23.49 7.32
CA SER A 167 -59.03 24.00 6.39
C SER A 167 -60.28 23.11 6.29
N GLY A 168 -60.17 21.83 6.67
CA GLY A 168 -61.28 20.87 6.63
C GLY A 168 -62.00 20.69 7.97
N ASP A 169 -61.49 21.28 9.05
CA ASP A 169 -61.98 21.09 10.42
C ASP A 169 -62.77 22.32 10.89
N SER A 170 -64.09 22.20 10.96
CA SER A 170 -64.99 23.28 11.39
C SER A 170 -64.83 23.68 12.86
N SER A 171 -64.07 22.93 13.66
CA SER A 171 -63.76 23.28 15.05
C SER A 171 -62.57 24.25 15.18
N ILE A 172 -61.79 24.45 14.12
CA ILE A 172 -60.63 25.32 14.12
C ILE A 172 -61.06 26.76 13.79
N SER A 173 -60.67 27.71 14.65
CA SER A 173 -60.93 29.12 14.40
C SER A 173 -60.18 29.63 13.16
N THR A 174 -60.75 30.60 12.46
CA THR A 174 -60.12 31.24 11.30
C THR A 174 -58.72 31.79 11.60
N ASP A 175 -58.48 32.29 12.82
CA ASP A 175 -57.16 32.74 13.26
C ASP A 175 -56.14 31.59 13.30
N ASN A 176 -56.54 30.42 13.81
CA ASN A 176 -55.68 29.24 13.82
C ASN A 176 -55.45 28.68 12.41
N GLU A 177 -56.48 28.65 11.56
CA GLU A 177 -56.33 28.26 10.15
C GLU A 177 -55.30 29.15 9.43
N ASN A 178 -55.39 30.47 9.62
CA ASN A 178 -54.43 31.43 9.06
C ASN A 178 -53.00 31.17 9.57
N LYS A 179 -52.80 30.86 10.85
CA LYS A 179 -51.48 30.50 11.41
C LYS A 179 -50.88 29.27 10.74
N PHE A 180 -51.68 28.22 10.47
CA PHE A 180 -51.20 27.04 9.75
C PHE A 180 -50.83 27.36 8.30
N ARG A 181 -51.61 28.22 7.63
CA ARG A 181 -51.33 28.68 6.26
C ARG A 181 -50.06 29.51 6.18
N GLU A 182 -49.85 30.45 7.10
CA GLU A 182 -48.61 31.25 7.21
C GLU A 182 -47.38 30.37 7.47
N ARG A 183 -47.52 29.38 8.37
CA ARG A 183 -46.46 28.40 8.63
C ARG A 183 -46.10 27.61 7.37
N TYR A 184 -47.11 27.16 6.63
CA TYR A 184 -46.90 26.46 5.37
C TYR A 184 -46.16 27.33 4.35
N GLN A 185 -46.60 28.58 4.14
CA GLN A 185 -45.92 29.54 3.25
C GLN A 185 -44.47 29.80 3.65
N LYS A 186 -44.19 29.91 4.96
CA LYS A 186 -42.83 30.03 5.48
C LYS A 186 -41.97 28.81 5.13
N CYS A 187 -42.49 27.60 5.33
CA CYS A 187 -41.79 26.38 4.97
C CYS A 187 -41.55 26.26 3.46
N GLN A 188 -42.47 26.74 2.61
CA GLN A 188 -42.26 26.81 1.15
C GLN A 188 -41.08 27.73 0.79
N GLY A 189 -40.98 28.91 1.43
CA GLY A 189 -39.86 29.82 1.23
C GLY A 189 -38.51 29.23 1.67
N GLU A 190 -38.49 28.53 2.82
CA GLU A 190 -37.30 27.83 3.31
C GLU A 190 -36.89 26.67 2.38
N LEU A 191 -37.87 25.90 1.87
CA LEU A 191 -37.65 24.84 0.89
C LEU A 191 -37.00 25.40 -0.38
N ALA A 192 -37.58 26.44 -0.99
CA ALA A 192 -37.03 27.07 -2.19
C ALA A 192 -35.60 27.61 -1.99
N LYS A 193 -35.33 28.22 -0.82
CA LYS A 193 -33.99 28.71 -0.47
C LYS A 193 -32.99 27.56 -0.34
N SER A 194 -33.37 26.49 0.35
CA SER A 194 -32.51 25.31 0.54
C SER A 194 -32.26 24.54 -0.75
N GLU A 195 -33.26 24.45 -1.63
CA GLU A 195 -33.13 23.86 -2.97
C GLU A 195 -32.14 24.65 -3.83
N LYS A 196 -32.28 25.98 -3.88
CA LYS A 196 -31.34 26.85 -4.60
C LYS A 196 -29.91 26.68 -4.08
N ALA A 197 -29.72 26.65 -2.76
CA ALA A 197 -28.40 26.45 -2.16
C ALA A 197 -27.81 25.07 -2.50
N TYR A 198 -28.64 24.02 -2.50
CA TYR A 198 -28.22 22.67 -2.87
C TYR A 198 -27.83 22.59 -4.36
N ARG A 199 -28.64 23.15 -5.26
CA ARG A 199 -28.32 23.21 -6.70
C ARG A 199 -27.02 23.95 -6.99
N VAL A 200 -26.78 25.08 -6.32
CA VAL A 200 -25.50 25.81 -6.43
C VAL A 200 -24.34 24.93 -5.97
N ALA A 201 -24.45 24.26 -4.83
CA ALA A 201 -23.38 23.39 -4.32
C ALA A 201 -23.08 22.20 -5.25
N ILE A 202 -24.11 21.63 -5.91
CA ILE A 202 -23.93 20.59 -6.93
C ILE A 202 -23.24 21.14 -8.18
N ASN A 203 -23.64 22.32 -8.66
CA ASN A 203 -23.00 22.95 -9.83
C ASN A 203 -21.52 23.30 -9.56
N ASP A 204 -21.20 23.77 -8.34
CA ASP A 204 -19.83 23.99 -7.89
C ASP A 204 -19.00 22.69 -7.92
N LEU A 205 -19.59 21.54 -7.57
CA LEU A 205 -18.91 20.24 -7.66
C LEU A 205 -18.69 19.81 -9.11
N ILE A 206 -19.69 19.97 -9.97
CA ILE A 206 -19.60 19.60 -11.39
C ILE A 206 -18.49 20.38 -12.08
N SER A 207 -18.34 21.69 -11.78
CA SER A 207 -17.30 22.52 -12.37
C SER A 207 -15.88 22.15 -11.92
N LEU A 208 -15.72 21.59 -10.72
CA LEU A 208 -14.43 21.13 -10.19
C LEU A 208 -14.06 19.71 -10.61
N LYS A 209 -15.01 18.91 -11.09
CA LYS A 209 -14.84 17.47 -11.34
C LYS A 209 -13.65 17.18 -12.27
N ALA A 210 -13.53 17.92 -13.37
CA ALA A 210 -12.45 17.71 -14.36
C ALA A 210 -11.06 17.93 -13.74
N ASN A 211 -10.89 19.04 -13.01
CA ASN A 211 -9.62 19.34 -12.33
C ASN A 211 -9.30 18.33 -11.22
N TYR A 212 -10.33 17.89 -10.46
CA TYR A 212 -10.15 16.87 -9.44
C TYR A 212 -9.65 15.55 -10.05
N ILE A 213 -10.29 15.07 -11.12
CA ILE A 213 -9.89 13.84 -11.81
C ILE A 213 -8.44 13.98 -12.32
N SER A 214 -8.14 15.06 -13.05
CA SER A 214 -6.79 15.29 -13.60
C SER A 214 -5.71 15.29 -12.50
N HIS A 215 -5.90 16.04 -11.41
CA HIS A 215 -4.91 16.08 -10.34
C HIS A 215 -4.75 14.73 -9.61
N MET A 216 -5.84 13.97 -9.44
CA MET A 216 -5.77 12.64 -8.84
C MET A 216 -5.06 11.65 -9.76
N GLU A 217 -5.30 11.73 -11.07
CA GLU A 217 -4.61 10.93 -12.09
C GLU A 217 -3.12 11.25 -12.14
N ASP A 218 -2.71 12.52 -12.07
CA ASP A 218 -1.30 12.93 -12.06
C ASP A 218 -0.54 12.32 -10.87
N VAL A 219 -1.12 12.40 -9.67
CA VAL A 219 -0.52 11.82 -8.45
C VAL A 219 -0.53 10.29 -8.53
N TYR A 220 -1.61 9.70 -9.04
CA TYR A 220 -1.69 8.25 -9.23
C TYR A 220 -0.62 7.73 -10.20
N GLU A 221 -0.42 8.40 -11.34
CA GLU A 221 0.59 8.01 -12.32
C GLU A 221 2.00 8.09 -11.73
N ASN A 222 2.31 9.13 -10.94
CA ASN A 222 3.58 9.19 -10.20
C ASN A 222 3.75 7.97 -9.25
N CYS A 223 2.69 7.56 -8.56
CA CYS A 223 2.71 6.34 -7.74
C CYS A 223 2.93 5.07 -8.56
N GLN A 224 2.30 4.96 -9.74
CA GLN A 224 2.48 3.84 -10.66
C GLN A 224 3.92 3.75 -11.16
N GLN A 225 4.55 4.88 -11.49
CA GLN A 225 5.95 4.90 -11.93
C GLN A 225 6.92 4.47 -10.83
N LYS A 226 6.68 4.91 -9.58
CA LYS A 226 7.45 4.45 -8.41
C LYS A 226 7.28 2.95 -8.19
N GLU A 227 6.06 2.43 -8.29
CA GLU A 227 5.79 1.00 -8.14
C GLU A 227 6.40 0.18 -9.27
N LEU A 228 6.31 0.64 -10.52
CA LEU A 228 6.95 -0.02 -11.66
C LEU A 228 8.47 -0.12 -11.49
N LYS A 229 9.12 0.95 -10.99
CA LYS A 229 10.55 0.92 -10.66
C LYS A 229 10.85 -0.14 -9.60
N ARG A 230 10.05 -0.21 -8.53
CA ARG A 230 10.19 -1.21 -7.46
C ARG A 230 10.00 -2.63 -7.99
N LEU A 231 8.96 -2.88 -8.77
CA LEU A 231 8.68 -4.20 -9.33
C LEU A 231 9.83 -4.69 -10.22
N LYS A 232 10.33 -3.85 -11.13
CA LYS A 232 11.50 -4.18 -11.96
C LYS A 232 12.70 -4.59 -11.10
N PHE A 233 12.98 -3.83 -10.05
CA PHE A 233 14.05 -4.12 -9.11
C PHE A 233 13.84 -5.46 -8.38
N VAL A 234 12.63 -5.72 -7.87
CA VAL A 234 12.30 -6.99 -7.20
C VAL A 234 12.49 -8.17 -8.15
N PHE A 235 11.99 -8.08 -9.38
CA PHE A 235 12.18 -9.13 -10.38
C PHE A 235 13.66 -9.38 -10.69
N GLU A 236 14.46 -8.33 -10.84
CA GLU A 236 15.90 -8.46 -11.06
C GLU A 236 16.59 -9.19 -9.91
N MET A 237 16.25 -8.86 -8.66
CA MET A 237 16.83 -9.51 -7.47
C MET A 237 16.42 -10.97 -7.35
N LEU A 238 15.15 -11.30 -7.60
CA LEU A 238 14.66 -12.68 -7.56
C LEU A 238 15.24 -13.54 -8.70
N CYS A 239 15.36 -12.99 -9.91
CA CYS A 239 16.05 -13.63 -11.02
C CYS A 239 17.55 -13.83 -10.72
N GLY A 240 18.20 -12.83 -10.12
CA GLY A 240 19.59 -12.93 -9.65
C GLY A 240 19.76 -14.05 -8.63
N PHE A 241 18.85 -14.14 -7.66
CA PHE A 241 18.82 -15.24 -6.71
C PHE A 241 18.65 -16.60 -7.38
N GLN A 242 17.70 -16.73 -8.31
CA GLN A 242 17.51 -17.96 -9.08
C GLN A 242 18.78 -18.38 -9.79
N LYS A 243 19.48 -17.44 -10.46
CA LYS A 243 20.75 -17.72 -11.15
C LYS A 243 21.80 -18.25 -10.19
N VAL A 244 22.01 -17.57 -9.05
CA VAL A 244 22.98 -17.99 -8.02
C VAL A 244 22.72 -19.43 -7.54
N VAL A 245 21.45 -19.79 -7.34
CA VAL A 245 21.06 -21.13 -6.87
C VAL A 245 21.18 -22.19 -7.97
N VAL A 246 20.84 -21.86 -9.22
CA VAL A 246 20.95 -22.79 -10.37
C VAL A 246 22.41 -23.12 -10.65
N ASP A 247 23.32 -22.15 -10.56
CA ASP A 247 24.74 -22.35 -10.82
C ASP A 247 25.32 -23.49 -9.94
N VAL A 248 24.87 -23.60 -8.67
CA VAL A 248 25.23 -24.71 -7.76
C VAL A 248 24.73 -26.05 -8.26
N ALA A 249 23.44 -26.10 -8.59
CA ALA A 249 22.79 -27.32 -9.02
C ALA A 249 23.37 -27.85 -10.34
N THR A 250 23.97 -26.98 -11.15
CA THR A 250 24.68 -27.36 -12.37
C THR A 250 26.15 -27.70 -12.14
N ALA A 251 26.83 -27.08 -11.17
CA ALA A 251 28.24 -27.36 -10.87
C ALA A 251 28.45 -28.75 -10.24
N THR A 252 27.41 -29.35 -9.67
CA THR A 252 27.43 -30.70 -9.10
C THR A 252 27.06 -31.81 -10.10
N LYS A 253 26.97 -31.51 -11.41
CA LYS A 253 26.70 -32.47 -12.50
C LYS A 253 27.94 -32.67 -13.36
#